data_AF-A0A4S4EW99-F1
#
_entry.id   AF-A0A4S4EW99-F1
#
_cell.length_a   1.000
_cell.length_b   1.000
_cell.length_c   1.000
_cell.angle_alpha   90.00
_cell.angle_beta   90.00
_cell.angle_gamma   90.00
#
_symmetry.space_group_name_H-M   'P 1'
#
loop_
_entity.id
_entity.type
_entity.pdbx_description
1 polymer ?
#
loop_
_entity_poly.entity_id
_entity_poly.type
_entity_poly.pdbx_seq_one_letter_code
_entity_poly.pdbx_strand_id
1 'polypeptide(L)'
;MKLIGLLIIAPSSPSRRGLNEWMFEAEAKEEEEERSEEESEEESDEKPERKGTQGVIEIENPNLVKPKNLKARDVDIEKTTELSRREREEIEKQKAHERYMRLQEQGKTEQAKKDLERLALIRQQRAEAAKKREEEKAAREQKKVEARK
;
A
#
# COMPACT_ATOMS: atom_id res chain seq x y z
N MET A 1 41.57 -29.28 38.99
CA MET A 1 40.23 -28.72 38.73
C MET A 1 40.39 -27.45 37.91
N LYS A 2 40.08 -27.45 36.61
CA LYS A 2 40.01 -26.23 35.79
C LYS A 2 38.55 -26.05 35.37
N LEU A 3 37.96 -24.95 35.83
CA LEU A 3 36.60 -24.54 35.53
C LEU A 3 36.45 -24.32 34.03
N ILE A 4 35.51 -25.03 33.41
CA ILE A 4 35.12 -24.87 32.01
C ILE A 4 34.11 -23.73 32.00
N GLY A 5 34.54 -22.54 31.57
CA GLY A 5 33.68 -21.37 31.44
C GLY A 5 32.69 -21.59 30.30
N LEU A 6 31.40 -21.63 30.64
CA LEU A 6 30.29 -21.66 29.70
C LEU A 6 30.20 -20.30 29.02
N LEU A 7 30.74 -20.19 27.80
CA LEU A 7 30.59 -18.99 26.97
C LEU A 7 29.14 -18.93 26.47
N ILE A 8 28.34 -18.07 27.10
CA ILE A 8 26.98 -17.76 26.65
C ILE A 8 27.11 -17.05 25.29
N ILE A 9 26.79 -17.78 24.22
CA ILE A 9 26.73 -17.26 22.85
C ILE A 9 25.52 -16.32 22.79
N ALA A 10 25.74 -15.03 22.99
CA ALA A 10 24.76 -14.01 22.65
C ALA A 10 24.54 -14.03 21.12
N PRO A 11 23.30 -13.91 20.62
CA PRO A 11 23.06 -13.85 19.18
C PRO A 11 23.80 -12.63 18.63
N SER A 12 24.78 -12.90 17.77
CA SER A 12 25.64 -11.90 17.14
C SER A 12 24.75 -10.88 16.40
N SER A 13 24.74 -9.63 16.88
CA SER A 13 24.00 -8.55 16.23
C SER A 13 24.49 -8.39 14.78
N PRO A 14 23.60 -8.36 13.77
CA PRO A 14 24.04 -8.32 12.38
C PRO A 14 24.86 -7.07 12.07
N SER A 15 25.93 -7.24 11.30
CA SER A 15 26.68 -6.13 10.69
C SER A 15 25.73 -5.19 9.93
N ARG A 16 26.07 -3.90 9.74
CA ARG A 16 25.23 -2.93 9.00
C ARG A 16 24.79 -3.41 7.61
N ARG A 17 25.54 -4.33 6.99
CA ARG A 17 25.13 -5.01 5.74
C ARG A 17 24.08 -6.10 5.98
N GLY A 18 24.26 -6.92 7.01
CA GLY A 18 23.28 -7.93 7.42
C GLY A 18 22.00 -7.36 8.04
N LEU A 19 22.03 -6.14 8.60
CA LEU A 19 20.83 -5.44 9.05
C LEU A 19 19.90 -5.08 7.87
N ASN A 20 20.46 -4.67 6.73
CA ASN A 20 19.68 -4.35 5.54
C ASN A 20 19.10 -5.63 4.90
N GLU A 21 19.86 -6.72 4.87
CA GLU A 21 19.38 -8.03 4.41
C GLU A 21 18.26 -8.56 5.31
N TRP A 22 18.41 -8.44 6.62
CA TRP A 22 17.39 -8.90 7.59
C TRP A 22 16.10 -8.07 7.52
N MET A 23 16.22 -6.75 7.28
CA MET A 23 15.04 -5.90 7.07
C MET A 23 14.33 -6.24 5.76
N PHE A 24 15.07 -6.49 4.67
CA PHE A 24 14.49 -6.88 3.39
C PHE A 24 13.78 -8.24 3.46
N GLU A 25 14.34 -9.19 4.20
CA GLU A 25 13.75 -10.52 4.41
C GLU A 25 12.51 -10.46 5.32
N ALA A 26 12.47 -9.53 6.28
CA ALA A 26 11.28 -9.27 7.10
C ALA A 26 10.15 -8.62 6.28
N GLU A 27 10.48 -7.62 5.46
CA GLU A 27 9.53 -6.91 4.58
C GLU A 27 8.93 -7.86 3.52
N ALA A 28 9.76 -8.71 2.90
CA ALA A 28 9.28 -9.71 1.94
C ALA A 28 8.33 -10.75 2.56
N LYS A 29 8.51 -11.05 3.85
CA LYS A 29 7.66 -12.00 4.57
C LYS A 29 6.32 -11.38 5.00
N GLU A 30 6.33 -10.11 5.35
CA GLU A 30 5.11 -9.33 5.64
C GLU A 30 4.27 -9.14 4.36
N GLU A 31 4.90 -8.89 3.21
CA GLU A 31 4.22 -8.80 1.90
C GLU A 31 3.62 -10.15 1.45
N GLU A 32 4.27 -11.27 1.75
CA GLU A 32 3.72 -12.62 1.48
C GLU A 32 2.51 -12.93 2.38
N GLU A 33 2.53 -12.51 3.64
CA GLU A 33 1.43 -12.71 4.59
C GLU A 33 0.23 -11.82 4.23
N GLU A 34 0.44 -10.57 3.85
CA GLU A 34 -0.62 -9.67 3.35
C GLU A 34 -1.28 -10.24 2.09
N ARG A 35 -0.48 -10.75 1.15
CA ARG A 35 -0.99 -11.36 -0.09
C ARG A 35 -1.78 -12.65 0.18
N SER A 36 -1.37 -13.44 1.17
CA SER A 36 -2.09 -14.65 1.58
C SER A 36 -3.42 -14.33 2.27
N GLU A 37 -3.50 -13.21 2.99
CA GLU A 37 -4.72 -12.80 3.68
C GLU A 37 -5.74 -12.20 2.70
N GLU A 38 -5.28 -11.50 1.65
CA GLU A 38 -6.13 -10.97 0.57
C GLU A 38 -6.71 -12.08 -0.33
N GLU A 39 -5.98 -13.17 -0.58
CA GLU A 39 -6.45 -14.30 -1.41
C GLU A 39 -7.50 -15.17 -0.68
N SER A 40 -7.52 -15.19 0.65
CA SER A 40 -8.47 -16.01 1.43
C SER A 40 -9.87 -15.39 1.53
N GLU A 41 -10.07 -14.13 1.13
CA GLU A 41 -11.34 -13.41 1.24
C GLU A 41 -12.15 -13.39 -0.07
N GLU A 42 -11.64 -14.01 -1.15
CA GLU A 42 -12.29 -14.09 -2.48
C GLU A 42 -12.75 -15.52 -2.89
N GLU A 43 -12.91 -16.45 -1.94
CA GLU A 43 -13.48 -17.79 -2.22
C GLU A 43 -14.79 -18.03 -1.45
N SER A 44 -15.83 -17.25 -1.74
CA SER A 44 -17.19 -17.59 -1.32
C SER A 44 -18.26 -17.06 -2.25
N ASP A 45 -18.22 -17.44 -3.52
CA ASP A 45 -19.39 -17.36 -4.40
C ASP A 45 -19.45 -18.55 -5.37
N GLU A 46 -19.30 -19.77 -4.83
CA GLU A 46 -19.82 -20.96 -5.52
C GLU A 46 -21.33 -20.98 -5.43
N LYS A 47 -21.97 -20.41 -6.45
CA LYS A 47 -23.40 -20.65 -6.72
C LYS A 47 -23.63 -22.16 -6.77
N PRO A 48 -24.57 -22.72 -5.97
CA PRO A 48 -24.90 -24.13 -6.10
C PRO A 48 -25.59 -24.34 -7.43
N GLU A 49 -24.89 -24.94 -8.40
CA GLU A 49 -25.53 -25.51 -9.56
C GLU A 49 -26.52 -26.57 -9.08
N ARG A 50 -27.82 -26.26 -9.21
CA ARG A 50 -28.92 -27.14 -8.83
C ARG A 50 -28.86 -28.40 -9.69
N LYS A 51 -28.27 -29.47 -9.16
CA LYS A 51 -28.30 -30.82 -9.75
C LYS A 51 -29.74 -31.36 -9.69
N GLY A 52 -30.32 -31.73 -10.84
CA GLY A 52 -31.52 -32.56 -10.94
C GLY A 52 -32.82 -31.83 -11.32
N THR A 53 -33.96 -32.41 -10.95
CA THR A 53 -35.33 -31.98 -11.32
C THR A 53 -35.83 -30.72 -10.60
N GLN A 54 -34.95 -30.02 -9.87
CA GLN A 54 -35.27 -28.79 -9.12
C GLN A 54 -35.70 -27.59 -9.97
N GLY A 55 -35.56 -27.66 -11.30
CA GLY A 55 -36.13 -26.69 -12.25
C GLY A 55 -37.51 -27.05 -12.82
N VAL A 56 -38.00 -28.27 -12.56
CA VAL A 56 -39.27 -28.80 -13.10
C VAL A 56 -40.43 -28.62 -12.12
N ILE A 57 -40.13 -28.38 -10.84
CA ILE A 57 -41.16 -28.11 -9.83
C ILE A 57 -41.54 -26.63 -9.94
N GLU A 58 -42.75 -26.37 -10.45
CA GLU A 58 -43.33 -25.03 -10.51
C GLU A 58 -43.57 -24.50 -9.08
N ILE A 59 -42.74 -23.55 -8.64
CA ILE A 59 -42.91 -22.90 -7.34
C ILE A 59 -44.07 -21.90 -7.48
N GLU A 60 -45.30 -22.36 -7.24
CA GLU A 60 -46.50 -21.53 -7.13
C GLU A 60 -46.55 -20.80 -5.77
N ASN A 61 -45.48 -20.06 -5.43
CA ASN A 61 -45.52 -19.19 -4.27
C ASN A 61 -46.17 -17.86 -4.68
N PRO A 62 -47.36 -17.51 -4.16
CA PRO A 62 -48.06 -16.27 -4.51
C PRO A 62 -47.33 -14.99 -4.06
N ASN A 63 -46.35 -15.11 -3.16
CA ASN A 63 -45.42 -14.03 -2.78
C ASN A 63 -44.06 -14.13 -3.48
N LEU A 64 -43.92 -14.97 -4.52
CA LEU A 64 -42.70 -15.01 -5.33
C LEU A 64 -42.63 -13.74 -6.18
N VAL A 65 -42.03 -12.69 -5.60
CA VAL A 65 -41.78 -11.43 -6.29
C VAL A 65 -40.84 -11.72 -7.45
N LYS A 66 -41.38 -11.79 -8.67
CA LYS A 66 -40.59 -11.94 -9.89
C LYS A 66 -39.61 -10.76 -9.98
N PRO A 67 -38.30 -11.00 -10.18
CA PRO A 67 -37.35 -9.91 -10.32
C PRO A 67 -37.74 -9.08 -11.55
N LYS A 68 -38.12 -7.82 -11.33
CA LYS A 68 -38.38 -6.87 -12.40
C LYS A 68 -37.03 -6.34 -12.87
N ASN A 69 -36.58 -6.83 -14.02
CA ASN A 69 -35.41 -6.27 -14.71
C ASN A 69 -35.77 -4.88 -15.26
N LEU A 70 -35.59 -3.85 -14.43
CA LEU A 70 -35.68 -2.46 -14.88
C LEU A 70 -34.41 -2.13 -15.66
N LYS A 71 -34.58 -1.51 -16.83
CA LYS A 71 -33.45 -1.08 -17.65
C LYS A 71 -32.86 0.18 -17.03
N ALA A 72 -31.53 0.28 -17.03
CA ALA A 72 -30.79 1.43 -16.47
C ALA A 72 -31.20 2.81 -17.01
N ARG A 73 -31.98 2.85 -18.10
CA ARG A 73 -32.49 4.08 -18.73
C ARG A 73 -33.76 4.64 -18.08
N ASP A 74 -34.48 3.84 -17.31
CA ASP A 74 -35.74 4.23 -16.67
C ASP A 74 -35.53 4.58 -15.17
N VAL A 75 -34.27 4.64 -14.72
CA VAL A 75 -33.90 5.10 -13.38
C VAL A 75 -33.90 6.61 -13.38
N ASP A 76 -34.98 7.18 -12.84
CA ASP A 76 -35.21 8.61 -12.71
C ASP A 76 -34.33 9.21 -11.59
N ILE A 77 -33.18 9.78 -11.97
CA ILE A 77 -32.16 10.34 -11.07
C ILE A 77 -32.65 11.64 -10.38
N GLU A 78 -33.72 12.27 -10.88
CA GLU A 78 -34.25 13.54 -10.35
C GLU A 78 -35.12 13.37 -9.10
N LYS A 79 -35.60 12.16 -8.81
CA LYS A 79 -36.18 11.86 -7.50
C LYS A 79 -35.04 11.67 -6.53
N THR A 80 -34.55 12.77 -5.96
CA THR A 80 -33.71 12.76 -4.77
C THR A 80 -34.49 12.09 -3.63
N THR A 81 -34.49 10.77 -3.61
CA THR A 81 -34.74 10.00 -2.41
C THR A 81 -33.72 10.52 -1.42
N GLU A 82 -34.18 11.20 -0.37
CA GLU A 82 -33.31 11.68 0.69
C GLU A 82 -32.36 10.55 1.04
N LEU A 83 -31.06 10.73 0.69
CA LEU A 83 -30.03 9.70 0.86
C LEU A 83 -30.27 9.04 2.21
N SER A 84 -30.50 7.73 2.17
CA SER A 84 -30.83 6.94 3.36
C SER A 84 -29.82 7.29 4.44
N ARG A 85 -30.22 7.31 5.72
CA ARG A 85 -29.27 7.62 6.83
C ARG A 85 -27.95 6.85 6.68
N ARG A 86 -28.02 5.63 6.16
CA ARG A 86 -26.88 4.77 5.80
C ARG A 86 -25.97 5.36 4.72
N GLU A 87 -26.55 5.82 3.62
CA GLU A 87 -25.78 6.39 2.49
C GLU A 87 -25.10 7.71 2.89
N ARG A 88 -25.70 8.50 3.77
CA ARG A 88 -25.07 9.73 4.28
C ARG A 88 -23.84 9.41 5.13
N GLU A 89 -23.96 8.43 6.03
CA GLU A 89 -22.85 7.99 6.87
C GLU A 89 -21.72 7.36 6.05
N GLU A 90 -22.05 6.58 5.00
CA GLU A 90 -21.06 6.00 4.09
C GLU A 90 -20.32 7.08 3.28
N ILE A 91 -21.02 8.08 2.77
CA ILE A 91 -20.41 9.21 2.05
C ILE A 91 -19.53 10.04 2.98
N GLU A 92 -19.95 10.25 4.24
CA GLU A 92 -19.13 10.97 5.22
C GLU A 92 -17.88 10.17 5.61
N LYS A 93 -17.99 8.84 5.75
CA LYS A 93 -16.85 7.95 5.99
C LYS A 93 -15.86 7.98 4.82
N GLN A 94 -16.34 7.93 3.59
CA GLN A 94 -15.52 8.07 2.38
C GLN A 94 -14.83 9.43 2.33
N LYS A 95 -15.57 10.52 2.53
CA LYS A 95 -15.01 11.88 2.55
C LYS A 95 -13.99 12.09 3.67
N ALA A 96 -14.20 11.48 4.84
CA ALA A 96 -13.27 11.53 5.94
C ALA A 96 -11.96 10.78 5.61
N HIS A 97 -12.08 9.60 4.99
CA HIS A 97 -10.94 8.83 4.52
C HIS A 97 -10.17 9.56 3.42
N GLU A 98 -10.86 10.10 2.41
CA GLU A 98 -10.25 10.94 1.36
C GLU A 98 -9.55 12.16 1.94
N ARG A 99 -10.15 12.83 2.94
CA ARG A 99 -9.51 13.95 3.62
C ARG A 99 -8.26 13.52 4.37
N TYR A 100 -8.29 12.36 5.02
CA TYR A 100 -7.14 11.81 5.73
C TYR A 100 -6.00 11.49 4.75
N MET A 101 -6.30 10.76 3.67
CA MET A 101 -5.34 10.44 2.61
C MET A 101 -4.75 11.70 1.99
N ARG A 102 -5.61 12.68 1.67
CA ARG A 102 -5.18 13.98 1.13
C ARG A 102 -4.33 14.77 2.11
N LEU A 103 -4.58 14.68 3.41
CA LEU A 103 -3.78 15.35 4.44
C LEU A 103 -2.38 14.73 4.55
N GLN A 104 -2.29 13.41 4.36
CA GLN A 104 -1.05 12.66 4.34
C GLN A 104 -0.24 12.96 3.07
N GLU A 105 -0.88 12.96 1.90
CA GLU A 105 -0.27 13.39 0.63
C GLU A 105 0.24 14.84 0.69
N GLN A 106 -0.51 15.73 1.35
CA GLN A 106 -0.09 17.11 1.58
C GLN A 106 1.10 17.24 2.53
N GLY A 107 1.57 16.13 3.13
CA GLY A 107 2.67 16.17 4.07
C GLY A 107 2.31 16.91 5.36
N LYS A 108 1.02 16.98 5.73
CA LYS A 108 0.59 17.72 6.92
C LYS A 108 0.61 16.86 8.18
N THR A 109 0.56 15.53 8.05
CA THR A 109 0.78 14.60 9.17
C THR A 109 2.24 14.66 9.62
N GLU A 110 2.50 14.47 10.91
CA GLU A 110 3.87 14.54 11.45
C GLU A 110 4.80 13.49 10.85
N GLN A 111 4.27 12.31 10.51
CA GLN A 111 5.00 11.26 9.81
C GLN A 111 5.40 11.69 8.40
N ALA A 112 4.45 12.20 7.60
CA ALA A 112 4.75 12.63 6.24
C ALA A 112 5.71 13.83 6.19
N LYS A 113 5.68 14.73 7.19
CA LYS A 113 6.69 15.79 7.32
C LYS A 113 8.09 15.21 7.51
N LYS A 114 8.26 14.26 8.42
CA LYS A 114 9.54 13.59 8.68
C LYS A 114 10.05 12.86 7.43
N ASP A 115 9.15 12.20 6.69
CA ASP A 115 9.52 11.51 5.46
C ASP A 115 9.92 12.49 4.35
N LEU A 116 9.20 13.60 4.19
CA LEU A 116 9.58 14.67 3.26
C LEU A 116 10.93 15.30 3.64
N GLU A 117 11.17 15.56 4.92
CA GLU A 117 12.44 16.05 5.45
C GLU A 117 13.59 15.07 5.18
N ARG A 118 13.37 13.78 5.42
CA ARG A 118 14.34 12.71 5.11
C ARG A 118 14.65 12.67 3.61
N LEU A 119 13.62 12.72 2.75
CA LEU A 119 13.80 12.76 1.30
C LEU A 119 14.51 14.03 0.84
N ALA A 120 14.23 15.19 1.45
CA ALA A 120 14.90 16.45 1.16
C ALA A 120 16.40 16.37 1.51
N LEU A 121 16.76 15.79 2.65
CA LEU A 121 18.15 15.58 3.04
C LEU A 121 18.90 14.68 2.03
N ILE A 122 18.27 13.60 1.57
CA ILE A 122 18.85 12.71 0.55
C ILE A 122 19.04 13.46 -0.78
N ARG A 123 18.06 14.28 -1.19
CA ARG A 123 18.17 15.12 -2.39
C ARG A 123 19.33 16.12 -2.27
N GLN A 124 19.48 16.76 -1.10
CA GLN A 124 20.60 17.67 -0.83
C GLN A 124 21.95 16.95 -0.91
N GLN A 125 22.09 15.79 -0.25
CA GLN A 125 23.31 15.00 -0.30
C GLN A 125 23.67 14.57 -1.73
N ARG A 126 22.66 14.18 -2.53
CA ARG A 126 22.87 13.84 -3.95
C ARG A 126 23.29 15.05 -4.77
N ALA A 127 22.66 16.20 -4.57
CA ALA A 127 22.99 17.44 -5.26
C ALA A 127 24.39 17.94 -4.89
N GLU A 128 24.76 17.91 -3.60
CA GLU A 128 26.09 18.27 -3.13
C GLU A 128 27.17 17.32 -3.65
N ALA A 129 26.89 16.01 -3.69
CA ALA A 129 27.81 15.04 -4.28
C ALA A 129 27.98 15.25 -5.79
N ALA A 130 26.90 15.60 -6.51
CA ALA A 130 26.99 15.93 -7.93
C ALA A 130 27.81 17.20 -8.16
N LYS A 131 27.52 18.28 -7.42
CA LYS A 131 28.28 19.54 -7.48
C LYS A 131 29.76 19.35 -7.17
N LYS A 132 30.10 18.63 -6.09
CA LYS A 132 31.51 18.32 -5.75
C LYS A 132 32.23 17.55 -6.86
N ARG A 133 31.55 16.60 -7.53
CA ARG A 133 32.13 15.88 -8.67
C ARG A 133 32.32 16.78 -9.89
N GLU A 134 31.39 17.68 -10.17
CA GLU A 134 31.51 18.64 -11.28
C GLU A 134 32.64 19.63 -11.04
N GLU A 135 32.75 20.18 -9.83
CA GLU A 135 33.84 21.08 -9.43
C GLU A 135 35.21 20.38 -9.50
N GLU A 136 35.32 19.13 -9.03
CA GLU A 136 36.56 18.36 -9.13
C GLU A 136 36.93 18.06 -10.58
N LYS A 137 35.96 17.72 -11.43
CA LYS A 137 36.18 17.49 -12.86
C LYS A 137 36.62 18.78 -13.56
N ALA A 138 35.94 19.90 -13.31
CA ALA A 138 36.29 21.20 -13.87
C ALA A 138 37.68 21.64 -13.43
N ALA A 139 38.04 21.49 -12.15
CA ALA A 139 39.37 21.82 -11.65
C ALA A 139 40.46 20.91 -12.25
N ARG A 140 40.17 19.62 -12.46
CA ARG A 140 41.10 18.69 -13.15
C ARG A 140 41.27 19.04 -14.62
N GLU A 141 40.22 19.50 -15.30
CA GLU A 141 40.29 19.94 -16.68
C GLU A 141 41.06 21.26 -16.82
N GLN A 142 40.80 22.24 -15.95
CA GLN A 142 41.57 23.49 -15.91
C GLN A 142 43.06 23.22 -15.70
N LYS A 143 43.43 22.38 -14.72
CA LYS A 143 44.83 21.97 -14.51
C LYS A 143 45.44 21.27 -15.72
N LYS A 144 44.67 20.45 -16.45
CA LYS A 144 45.14 19.79 -17.68
C LYS A 144 45.30 20.78 -18.84
N VAL A 145 44.45 21.79 -18.94
CA VAL A 145 44.54 22.84 -19.96
C VAL A 145 45.72 23.78 -19.66
N GLU A 146 45.91 24.17 -18.40
CA GLU A 146 47.08 24.95 -17.94
C GLU A 146 48.38 24.18 -18.15
N ALA A 147 48.42 22.86 -17.88
CA ALA A 147 49.60 22.03 -18.13
C ALA A 147 49.88 21.75 -19.62
N ARG A 148 48.92 22.02 -20.51
CA ARG A 148 49.07 21.86 -21.97
C ARG A 148 49.44 23.18 -22.68
N LYS A 149 49.41 24.30 -21.96
CA LYS A 149 49.74 25.64 -22.47
C LYS A 149 51.17 26.00 -22.10
#